data_AF-A0A452Z8Z3-F1
#
_entry.id   AF-A0A452Z8Z3-F1
#
_cell.length_a   1.000
_cell.length_b   1.000
_cell.length_c   1.000
_cell.angle_alpha   90.00
_cell.angle_beta   90.00
_cell.angle_gamma   90.00
#
_symmetry.space_group_name_H-M   'P 1'
#
loop_
_entity.id
_entity.type
_entity.pdbx_description
1 polymer ?
#
loop_
_entity_poly.entity_id
_entity_poly.type
_entity_poly.pdbx_seq_one_letter_code
_entity_poly.pdbx_strand_id
1 'polypeptide(L)' 'ARIKENFDIFEWSIPEDLMAKFSEIKQARLLKGEFAVHPLSVYKTLEDLWDGEI' A
#
# COMPACT_ATOMS: atom_id res chain seq x y z
N ALA A 1 8.44 -19.98 -12.74
CA ALA A 1 8.60 -18.71 -13.47
C ALA A 1 7.59 -17.70 -12.93
N ARG A 2 8.03 -16.50 -12.54
CA ARG A 2 7.22 -15.53 -11.77
C ARG A 2 5.83 -15.26 -12.35
N ILE A 3 5.73 -15.11 -13.66
CA ILE A 3 4.45 -14.81 -14.34
C ILE A 3 3.43 -15.94 -14.16
N LYS A 4 3.87 -17.20 -14.24
CA LYS A 4 2.98 -18.36 -14.08
C LYS A 4 2.53 -18.52 -12.64
N GLU A 5 3.45 -18.36 -11.68
CA GLU A 5 3.17 -18.49 -10.25
C GLU A 5 2.21 -17.39 -9.76
N ASN A 6 2.36 -16.15 -10.24
CA ASN A 6 1.44 -15.05 -9.87
C ASN A 6 0.00 -15.27 -10.37
N PHE A 7 -0.22 -16.12 -11.39
CA PHE A 7 -1.55 -16.45 -11.90
C PHE A 7 -2.19 -17.64 -11.16
N ASP A 8 -1.39 -18.46 -10.47
CA ASP A 8 -1.83 -19.68 -9.79
C ASP A 8 -2.35 -19.41 -8.36
N ILE A 9 -3.33 -18.50 -8.27
CA ILE A 9 -3.91 -18.02 -7.00
C ILE A 9 -5.42 -18.28 -6.87
N PHE A 10 -6.02 -18.99 -7.83
CA PHE A 10 -7.48 -19.17 -7.89
C PHE A 10 -7.97 -20.50 -7.28
N GLU A 11 -7.11 -21.52 -7.22
CA GLU A 11 -7.49 -22.86 -6.76
C GLU A 11 -7.35 -23.07 -5.24
N TRP A 12 -6.93 -22.03 -4.51
CA TRP A 12 -6.76 -22.06 -3.06
C TRP A 12 -7.14 -20.72 -2.43
N SER A 13 -7.38 -20.72 -1.12
CA SER A 13 -7.68 -19.52 -0.35
C SER A 13 -6.96 -19.53 1.00
N ILE A 14 -6.70 -18.35 1.53
CA ILE A 14 -6.19 -18.20 2.91
C ILE A 14 -7.37 -18.41 3.89
N PRO A 15 -7.24 -19.30 4.89
CA PRO A 15 -8.22 -19.45 5.97
C PRO A 15 -8.50 -18.14 6.71
N GLU A 16 -9.73 -17.96 7.20
CA GLU A 16 -10.17 -16.70 7.84
C GLU A 16 -9.32 -16.32 9.06
N ASP A 17 -8.95 -17.28 9.89
CA ASP A 17 -8.12 -17.08 11.08
C ASP A 17 -6.69 -16.63 10.74
N LEU A 18 -6.17 -17.07 9.58
CA LEU A 18 -4.88 -16.61 9.06
C LEU A 18 -5.00 -15.26 8.36
N MET A 19 -6.11 -15.01 7.66
CA MET A 19 -6.39 -13.73 7.02
C MET A 19 -6.50 -12.61 8.06
N ALA A 20 -7.13 -12.86 9.20
CA ALA A 20 -7.26 -11.87 10.28
C ALA A 20 -5.91 -11.33 10.78
N LYS A 21 -4.86 -12.16 10.80
CA LYS A 21 -3.51 -11.80 11.25
C LYS A 21 -2.83 -10.75 10.35
N PHE A 22 -3.29 -10.56 9.11
CA PHE A 22 -2.75 -9.50 8.23
C PHE A 22 -3.01 -8.10 8.77
N SER A 23 -4.04 -7.92 9.61
CA SER A 23 -4.34 -6.64 10.27
C SER A 23 -3.24 -6.18 11.25
N GLU A 24 -2.40 -7.11 11.71
CA GLU A 24 -1.29 -6.83 12.63
C GLU A 24 -0.05 -6.27 11.90
N ILE A 25 -0.03 -6.35 10.57
CA ILE A 25 1.08 -5.85 9.76
C ILE A 25 1.10 -4.32 9.87
N LYS A 26 2.22 -3.76 10.31
CA LYS A 26 2.42 -2.32 10.36
C LYS A 26 2.32 -1.73 8.94
N GLN A 27 1.35 -0.84 8.74
CA GLN A 27 1.12 -0.17 7.48
C GLN A 27 2.10 1.00 7.31
N ALA A 28 2.64 1.14 6.11
CA ALA A 28 3.44 2.29 5.70
C ALA A 28 3.38 2.45 4.18
N ARG A 29 3.19 3.67 3.69
CA ARG A 29 3.21 3.95 2.24
C ARG A 29 4.65 4.02 1.73
N LEU A 30 5.00 3.16 0.77
CA LEU A 30 6.33 3.15 0.15
C LEU A 30 6.49 4.27 -0.88
N LEU A 31 5.58 4.37 -1.84
CA LEU A 31 5.59 5.43 -2.83
C LEU A 31 4.85 6.65 -2.30
N LYS A 32 5.57 7.52 -1.59
CA LYS A 32 5.00 8.71 -0.92
C LYS A 32 4.68 9.87 -1.86
N GLY A 33 5.25 9.90 -3.06
CA GLY A 33 5.03 11.00 -4.01
C GLY A 33 5.76 12.30 -3.66
N GLU A 34 6.91 12.22 -2.96
CA GLU A 34 7.68 13.38 -2.50
C GLU A 34 8.05 14.38 -3.61
N PHE A 35 8.13 13.91 -4.87
CA PHE A 35 8.38 14.76 -6.03
C PHE A 35 7.29 15.81 -6.28
N ALA A 36 6.07 15.60 -5.78
CA ALA A 36 4.95 16.53 -5.93
C ALA A 36 4.82 17.51 -4.74
N VAL A 37 5.61 17.31 -3.67
CA VAL A 37 5.55 18.10 -2.44
C VAL A 37 6.61 19.19 -2.47
N HIS A 38 6.19 20.44 -2.33
CA HIS A 38 7.10 21.59 -2.29
C HIS A 38 6.38 22.81 -1.66
N PRO A 39 7.09 23.74 -0.99
CA PRO A 39 6.46 24.95 -0.44
C PRO A 39 5.71 25.83 -1.46
N LEU A 40 6.08 25.73 -2.74
CA LEU A 40 5.42 26.42 -3.86
C LEU A 40 4.42 25.54 -4.63
N SER A 41 4.31 24.26 -4.27
CA SER A 41 3.31 23.34 -4.82
C SER A 41 1.95 23.61 -4.16
N VAL A 42 0.90 23.07 -4.77
CA VAL A 42 -0.42 22.97 -4.13
C VAL A 42 -0.33 22.11 -2.86
N TYR A 43 0.53 21.09 -2.87
CA TYR A 43 0.78 20.20 -1.75
C TYR A 43 2.07 20.59 -1.04
N LYS A 44 1.96 21.14 0.17
CA LYS A 44 3.12 21.63 0.94
C LYS A 44 3.71 20.55 1.81
N THR A 45 2.90 19.57 2.21
CA THR A 45 3.31 18.39 2.94
C THR A 45 2.80 17.11 2.28
N LEU A 46 3.25 15.98 2.81
CA LEU A 46 2.77 14.66 2.39
C LEU A 46 1.32 14.41 2.85
N GLU A 47 0.95 14.96 4.00
CA GLU A 47 -0.42 14.92 4.52
C GLU A 47 -1.37 15.69 3.60
N ASP A 48 -0.96 16.87 3.09
CA ASP A 48 -1.74 17.61 2.09
C ASP A 48 -1.94 16.81 0.80
N LEU A 49 -0.91 16.06 0.36
CA LEU A 49 -0.94 15.27 -0.87
C LEU A 49 -1.90 14.08 -0.78
N TRP A 50 -2.01 13.48 0.40
CA TRP A 50 -2.78 12.26 0.64
C TRP A 50 -4.03 12.47 1.49
N ASP A 51 -4.44 13.72 1.73
CA ASP A 51 -5.58 14.06 2.57
C ASP A 51 -5.53 13.38 3.98
N GLY A 52 -4.32 13.21 4.52
CA GLY A 52 -4.06 12.52 5.79
C GLY A 52 -3.95 10.98 5.70
N GLU A 53 -4.11 10.36 4.53
CA GLU A 53 -3.98 8.91 4.32
C GLU A 53 -2.51 8.47 4.10
N ILE A 54 -1.61 8.82 5.01
CA ILE A 54 -0.17 8.48 4.92
C ILE A 54 0.47 8.03 6.24
#